data_AF-A0A2Z4AGZ9-F1
#
_entry.id   AF-A0A2Z4AGZ9-F1
#
_cell.length_a   1.000
_cell.length_b   1.000
_cell.length_c   1.000
_cell.angle_alpha   90.00
_cell.angle_beta   90.00
_cell.angle_gamma   90.00
#
_symmetry.space_group_name_H-M   'P 1'
#
loop_
_entity.id
_entity.type
_entity.pdbx_description
1 polymer ?
#
loop_
_entity_poly.entity_id
_entity_poly.type
_entity_poly.pdbx_seq_one_letter_code
_entity_poly.pdbx_strand_id
1 'polypeptide(L)'
;MAGEGSVELEGKIVSVLPGTMFRVELQNGHQVLAHISGKLRKNFIRITVGDVVKMEMSPYDLDKARITYRLRNAQAARNAPIRSYGPRKRR
;
A
#
# COMPACT_ATOMS: atom_id res chain seq x y z
N MET A 1 -14.47 7.87 -22.86
CA MET A 1 -13.15 8.49 -22.57
C MET A 1 -13.25 9.06 -21.17
N ALA A 2 -12.56 8.46 -20.20
CA ALA A 2 -12.63 8.92 -18.81
C ALA A 2 -11.24 8.87 -18.18
N GLY A 3 -10.73 10.04 -17.80
CA GLY A 3 -9.84 10.17 -16.66
C GLY A 3 -8.35 10.38 -16.96
N GLU A 4 -7.98 11.21 -17.93
CA GLU A 4 -6.66 11.84 -17.87
C GLU A 4 -6.64 12.78 -16.65
N GLY A 5 -5.86 12.44 -15.62
CA GLY A 5 -5.58 13.37 -14.53
C GLY A 5 -5.53 12.79 -13.11
N SER A 6 -5.50 11.46 -12.91
CA SER A 6 -5.22 10.95 -11.57
C SER A 6 -3.76 11.23 -11.21
N VAL A 7 -3.54 11.94 -10.10
CA VAL A 7 -2.21 12.29 -9.62
C VAL A 7 -1.73 11.18 -8.70
N GLU A 8 -0.59 10.58 -9.06
CA GLU A 8 0.05 9.56 -8.23
C GLU A 8 0.91 10.22 -7.16
N LEU A 9 0.71 9.81 -5.91
CA LEU A 9 1.43 10.33 -4.74
C LEU A 9 1.83 9.19 -3.81
N GLU A 10 2.85 9.45 -3.02
CA GLU A 10 3.32 8.55 -1.98
C GLU A 10 3.00 9.11 -0.61
N GLY A 11 2.63 8.22 0.31
CA GLY A 11 2.30 8.61 1.68
C GLY A 11 2.53 7.48 2.67
N LYS A 12 2.58 7.85 3.94
CA LYS A 12 2.73 6.93 5.07
C LYS A 12 1.43 6.81 5.82
N ILE A 13 1.08 5.59 6.22
CA ILE A 13 -0.16 5.35 6.96
C ILE A 13 0.03 5.68 8.43
N VAL A 14 -0.82 6.57 8.94
CA VAL A 14 -0.80 7.02 10.34
C VAL A 14 -1.79 6.23 11.19
N SER A 15 -3.00 6.00 10.68
CA SER A 15 -4.02 5.27 11.43
C SER A 15 -4.98 4.51 10.52
N VAL A 16 -5.53 3.41 11.04
CA VAL A 16 -6.57 2.62 10.38
C VAL A 16 -7.91 3.00 10.98
N LEU A 17 -8.88 3.30 10.12
CA LEU A 17 -10.25 3.66 10.49
C LEU A 17 -11.20 2.49 10.20
N PRO A 18 -12.36 2.43 10.88
CA PRO A 18 -13.41 1.49 10.54
C PRO A 18 -13.91 1.73 9.10
N GLY A 19 -14.44 0.68 8.47
CA GLY A 19 -14.94 0.79 7.10
C GLY A 19 -13.83 0.81 6.03
N THR A 20 -12.66 0.21 6.30
CA THR A 20 -11.54 0.07 5.34
C THR A 20 -10.99 1.39 4.82
N MET A 21 -11.10 2.44 5.65
CA MET A 21 -10.49 3.73 5.41
C MET A 21 -9.18 3.85 6.19
N PHE A 22 -8.24 4.61 5.64
CA PHE A 22 -6.91 4.79 6.20
C PHE A 22 -6.60 6.28 6.22
N ARG A 23 -6.04 6.77 7.32
CA ARG A 23 -5.41 8.10 7.34
C ARG A 23 -4.00 7.96 6.82
N VAL A 24 -3.71 8.65 5.73
CA VAL A 24 -2.40 8.68 5.11
C VAL A 24 -1.86 10.09 5.21
N GLU A 25 -0.63 10.20 5.67
CA GLU A 25 0.12 11.44 5.69
C GLU A 25 1.00 11.48 4.43
N LEU A 26 0.78 12.51 3.63
CA LEU A 26 1.60 12.84 2.47
C LEU A 26 2.97 13.37 2.94
N GLN A 27 3.97 13.33 2.05
CA GLN A 27 5.28 13.96 2.33
C GLN A 27 5.17 15.46 2.60
N ASN A 28 4.10 16.10 2.12
CA ASN A 28 3.82 17.52 2.33
C ASN A 28 3.21 17.82 3.72
N GLY A 29 2.98 16.81 4.58
CA GLY A 29 2.37 16.97 5.92
C GLY A 29 0.84 17.01 5.91
N HIS A 30 0.20 16.94 4.74
CA HIS A 30 -1.26 16.86 4.63
C HIS A 30 -1.76 15.45 4.92
N GLN A 31 -2.85 15.35 5.69
CA GLN A 31 -3.51 14.10 5.99
C GLN A 31 -4.74 13.92 5.10
N VAL A 32 -4.83 12.75 4.47
CA VAL A 32 -5.89 12.41 3.54
C VAL A 32 -6.58 11.11 3.95
N LEU A 33 -7.85 10.98 3.57
CA LEU A 33 -8.63 9.77 3.75
C LEU A 33 -8.51 8.90 2.51
N ALA A 34 -7.85 7.76 2.67
CA ALA A 34 -7.63 6.83 1.59
C ALA A 34 -8.42 5.53 1.76
N HIS A 35 -8.94 5.00 0.66
CA HIS A 35 -9.57 3.68 0.63
C HIS A 35 -8.77 2.71 -0.24
N ILE A 36 -8.92 1.42 0.03
CA ILE A 36 -8.19 0.36 -0.67
C ILE A 36 -8.80 0.11 -2.06
N SER A 37 -7.96 0.02 -3.07
CA SER A 37 -8.39 -0.47 -4.38
C SER A 37 -8.86 -1.93 -4.31
N GLY A 38 -9.80 -2.30 -5.19
CA GLY A 38 -10.30 -3.67 -5.29
C GLY A 38 -9.21 -4.70 -5.59
N LYS A 39 -8.15 -4.31 -6.33
CA LYS A 39 -7.00 -5.18 -6.62
C LYS A 39 -6.29 -5.62 -5.35
N LEU A 40 -6.04 -4.69 -4.42
CA LEU A 40 -5.41 -5.00 -3.13
C LEU A 40 -6.28 -5.94 -2.28
N ARG A 41 -7.61 -5.76 -2.31
CA ARG A 41 -8.55 -6.66 -1.63
C ARG A 41 -8.49 -8.09 -2.17
N LYS A 42 -8.50 -8.25 -3.50
CA LYS A 42 -8.39 -9.57 -4.15
C LYS A 42 -7.06 -10.26 -3.82
N ASN A 43 -5.98 -9.49 -3.70
CA ASN A 43 -4.65 -10.00 -3.35
C ASN A 43 -4.42 -10.16 -1.84
N PHE A 44 -5.46 -9.98 -1.00
CA PHE A 44 -5.39 -10.09 0.46
C PHE A 44 -4.22 -9.29 1.08
N ILE A 45 -3.90 -8.13 0.50
CA ILE A 45 -2.81 -7.30 1.02
C ILE A 45 -3.27 -6.65 2.31
N ARG A 46 -2.62 -7.04 3.42
CA ARG A 46 -2.79 -6.40 4.72
C ARG A 46 -2.02 -5.10 4.75
N ILE A 47 -2.66 -4.05 5.22
CA ILE A 47 -2.09 -2.71 5.37
C ILE A 47 -2.09 -2.38 6.86
N THR A 48 -0.95 -1.95 7.37
CA THR A 48 -0.74 -1.64 8.79
C THR A 48 -0.25 -0.19 8.93
N VAL A 49 -0.37 0.36 10.14
CA VAL A 49 0.22 1.66 10.48
C VAL A 49 1.73 1.62 10.24
N GLY A 50 2.27 2.69 9.66
CA GLY A 50 3.68 2.84 9.34
C GLY A 50 4.08 2.34 7.95
N ASP A 51 3.16 1.69 7.22
CA ASP A 51 3.41 1.30 5.84
C ASP A 51 3.49 2.50 4.90
N VAL A 52 4.43 2.43 3.95
CA VAL A 52 4.51 3.37 2.83
C VAL A 52 3.68 2.82 1.68
N VAL A 53 2.77 3.64 1.19
CA VAL A 53 1.82 3.27 0.13
C VAL A 53 1.85 4.28 -1.00
N LYS A 54 1.65 3.77 -2.21
CA LYS A 54 1.39 4.57 -3.40
C LYS A 54 -0.12 4.69 -3.57
N MET A 55 -0.58 5.90 -3.79
CA MET A 55 -1.98 6.24 -3.88
C MET A 55 -2.22 7.19 -5.05
N GLU A 56 -3.43 7.11 -5.61
CA GLU A 56 -3.89 7.96 -6.69
C GLU A 56 -4.96 8.90 -6.13
N MET A 57 -4.84 10.18 -6.42
CA MET A 57 -5.83 11.21 -6.10
C MET A 57 -6.50 11.70 -7.36
N SER A 58 -7.77 12.06 -7.21
CA SER A 58 -8.48 12.80 -8.24
C SER A 58 -8.06 14.28 -8.14
N PRO A 59 -7.83 14.99 -9.25
CA PRO A 59 -7.44 16.39 -9.21
C PRO A 59 -8.58 17.28 -8.70
N TYR A 60 -9.80 16.75 -8.63
CA TYR A 60 -10.98 17.42 -8.11
C TYR A 60 -11.13 17.31 -6.60
N ASP A 61 -10.59 16.25 -5.98
CA ASP A 61 -10.74 15.95 -4.55
C ASP A 61 -9.38 15.54 -3.96
N LEU A 62 -8.69 16.49 -3.33
CA LEU A 62 -7.37 16.26 -2.71
C LEU A 62 -7.45 15.54 -1.36
N ASP A 63 -8.59 15.59 -0.68
CA ASP A 63 -8.80 14.94 0.63
C ASP A 63 -9.02 13.43 0.52
N LYS A 64 -9.41 12.96 -0.67
CA LYS A 64 -9.76 11.57 -0.93
C LYS A 64 -8.75 10.92 -1.85
N ALA A 65 -8.21 9.80 -1.41
CA ALA A 65 -7.24 9.03 -2.20
C ALA A 65 -7.66 7.58 -2.35
N ARG A 66 -7.11 6.93 -3.38
CA ARG A 66 -7.24 5.50 -3.61
C ARG A 66 -5.88 4.83 -3.53
N ILE A 67 -5.73 3.87 -2.63
CA ILE A 67 -4.47 3.13 -2.46
C ILE A 67 -4.37 2.08 -3.57
N THR A 68 -3.31 2.16 -4.37
CA THR A 68 -3.08 1.24 -5.50
C THR A 68 -1.98 0.24 -5.20
N TYR A 69 -0.95 0.65 -4.46
CA TYR A 69 0.18 -0.23 -4.16
C TYR A 69 0.71 -0.03 -2.74
N ARG A 70 1.18 -1.11 -2.12
CA ARG A 70 1.96 -1.07 -0.88
C ARG A 70 3.42 -1.31 -1.21
N LEU A 71 4.30 -0.35 -0.89
CA LEU A 71 5.73 -0.50 -1.10
C LEU A 71 6.28 -1.47 -0.04
N ARG A 72 6.62 -2.69 -0.46
CA ARG A 72 7.29 -3.65 0.42
C ARG A 72 8.72 -3.19 0.64
N ASN A 73 9.08 -2.98 1.90
CA ASN A 73 10.45 -2.67 2.26
C ASN A 73 11.34 -3.85 1.86
N ALA A 74 12.18 -3.66 0.85
CA ALA A 74 12.96 -4.73 0.23
C ALA A 74 13.88 -5.46 1.22
N GLN A 75 14.22 -4.82 2.35
CA GLN A 75 15.11 -5.35 3.39
C GLN A 75 14.58 -6.64 4.04
N ALA A 76 13.26 -6.80 4.20
CA ALA A 76 12.69 -8.00 4.84
C ALA A 76 12.86 -9.28 4.00
N ALA A 77 12.94 -9.16 2.67
CA ALA A 77 13.17 -10.31 1.79
C ALA A 77 14.64 -10.75 1.76
N ARG A 78 15.58 -9.84 2.04
CA ARG A 78 17.04 -10.13 2.04
C ARG A 78 17.43 -11.01 3.22
N ASN A 79 16.73 -10.86 4.34
CA ASN A 79 17.02 -11.58 5.60
C ASN A 79 16.12 -12.81 5.81
N ALA A 80 15.30 -13.19 4.84
CA ALA A 80 14.60 -14.47 4.92
C ALA A 80 15.65 -15.59 4.75
N PRO A 81 15.78 -16.53 5.69
CA PRO A 81 16.65 -17.68 5.49
C PRO A 81 16.19 -18.38 4.21
N ILE A 82 17.10 -18.53 3.24
CA ILE A 82 16.87 -19.40 2.08
C ILE A 82 16.47 -20.74 2.70
N ARG A 83 15.22 -21.15 2.52
CA ARG A 83 14.76 -22.47 2.94
C ARG A 83 15.56 -23.47 2.12
N SER A 84 16.72 -23.87 2.64
CA SER A 84 17.44 -25.05 2.22
C SER A 84 16.59 -26.25 2.62
N TYR A 85 15.52 -26.50 1.88
CA TYR A 85 15.10 -27.88 1.68
C TYR A 85 16.28 -28.54 0.98
N GLY A 86 17.19 -29.07 1.82
CA GLY A 86 18.29 -29.90 1.38
C GLY A 86 17.75 -31.04 0.53
N PRO A 87 18.59 -31.61 -0.35
CA PRO A 87 18.16 -32.70 -1.20
C PRO A 87 17.63 -33.81 -0.29
N ARG A 88 16.33 -34.11 -0.40
CA ARG A 88 15.74 -35.31 0.19
C ARG A 88 16.48 -36.48 -0.44
N LYS A 89 17.49 -36.98 0.29
CA LYS A 89 18.27 -38.16 -0.05
C LYS A 89 17.28 -39.28 -0.31
N ARG A 90 17.13 -39.63 -1.59
CA ARG A 90 16.42 -40.82 -2.03
C ARG A 90 17.13 -42.03 -1.41
N ARG A 91 16.37 -42.86 -0.72
CA ARG A 91 16.74 -44.24 -0.46
C ARG A 91 15.81 -45.12 -1.29
#